data_AF-A0A1H6MPI7-F1
#
_entry.id   AF-A0A1H6MPI7-F1
#
_cell.length_a   1.000
_cell.length_b   1.000
_cell.length_c   1.000
_cell.angle_alpha   90.00
_cell.angle_beta   90.00
_cell.angle_gamma   90.00
#
_symmetry.space_group_name_H-M   'P 1'
#
loop_
_entity.id
_entity.type
_entity.pdbx_description
1 polymer ?
#
loop_
_entity_poly.entity_id
_entity_poly.type
_entity_poly.pdbx_seq_one_letter_code
_entity_poly.pdbx_strand_id
1 'polypeptide(L)'
;MFSNLYGYAQHQYKTETFGVQKEYTHRGKTYQVGRLLLKDFKYGSLTLRVIEKDTIRDIPAPMDEYPDLEMSRSDLIQLHGHPFFFVIDRYRVYLVDLENEKISARIQPGLGVEYGDDSISGTVSGFQFFDGDNYLLGIAVSYGVFCFNISDLDEPKELSRYTGHYGDRGQPYFFLEQNADGSYNGMVSRSDTMKKSDYVSNFYTGTQQATYLFRDAHLMPPSGTYINPVNDETPKSFVLFYEKGTNGKKIPWVVDLKKGIVIKGEAAKHFLDKHQQP
;
A
#
# COMPACT_ATOMS: atom_id res chain seq x y z
N MET A 1 -4.83 7.54 -43.75
CA MET A 1 -5.54 6.26 -43.60
C MET A 1 -5.87 6.08 -42.13
N PHE A 2 -7.07 6.48 -41.74
CA PHE A 2 -7.61 6.25 -40.40
C PHE A 2 -8.70 5.20 -40.54
N SER A 3 -8.38 3.94 -40.25
CA SER A 3 -9.37 2.87 -40.15
C SER A 3 -8.71 1.70 -39.46
N ASN A 4 -8.96 1.56 -38.15
CA ASN A 4 -9.04 0.27 -37.44
C ASN A 4 -9.34 0.38 -35.92
N LEU A 5 -9.65 1.56 -35.39
CA LEU A 5 -10.10 1.69 -33.99
C LEU A 5 -11.60 1.41 -33.77
N TYR A 6 -12.38 1.19 -34.82
CA TYR A 6 -13.83 0.94 -34.71
C TYR A 6 -14.22 -0.54 -34.61
N GLY A 7 -13.26 -1.48 -34.69
CA GLY A 7 -13.55 -2.91 -34.73
C GLY A 7 -13.63 -3.62 -33.36
N TYR A 8 -13.08 -3.03 -32.30
CA TYR A 8 -13.05 -3.69 -30.97
C TYR A 8 -14.36 -3.51 -30.18
N ALA A 9 -15.16 -2.50 -30.53
CA ALA A 9 -16.41 -2.19 -29.83
C ALA A 9 -17.63 -3.01 -30.31
N GLN A 10 -17.50 -3.81 -31.39
CA GLN A 10 -18.65 -4.48 -32.03
C GLN A 10 -18.80 -5.98 -31.76
N HIS A 11 -17.97 -6.57 -30.88
CA HIS A 11 -18.04 -8.02 -30.59
C HIS A 11 -18.23 -8.40 -29.12
N GLN A 12 -18.56 -7.46 -28.22
CA GLN A 12 -19.08 -7.84 -26.91
C GLN A 12 -20.54 -8.27 -27.03
N TYR A 13 -20.77 -9.57 -26.85
CA TYR A 13 -22.09 -10.15 -26.68
C TYR A 13 -22.86 -9.38 -25.59
N LYS A 14 -24.03 -8.84 -25.95
CA LYS A 14 -24.93 -8.02 -25.11
C LYS A 14 -25.61 -8.77 -23.94
N THR A 15 -24.92 -9.69 -23.28
CA THR A 15 -25.48 -10.50 -22.17
C THR A 15 -24.52 -10.73 -21.01
N GLU A 16 -23.24 -10.36 -21.13
CA GLU A 16 -22.30 -10.49 -20.01
C GLU A 16 -22.60 -9.41 -18.96
N THR A 17 -23.32 -9.79 -17.92
CA THR A 17 -23.68 -8.93 -16.78
C THR A 17 -22.54 -8.80 -15.77
N PHE A 18 -21.47 -9.58 -15.93
CA PHE A 18 -20.32 -9.63 -15.04
C PHE A 18 -19.06 -10.01 -15.83
N GLY A 19 -18.10 -9.09 -15.90
CA GLY A 19 -16.81 -9.34 -16.53
C GLY A 19 -15.89 -10.07 -15.55
N VAL A 20 -15.75 -11.39 -15.71
CA VAL A 20 -14.86 -12.21 -14.87
C VAL A 20 -13.40 -11.91 -15.20
N GLN A 21 -12.62 -11.61 -14.18
CA GLN A 21 -11.20 -11.24 -14.30
C GLN A 21 -10.30 -12.35 -13.75
N LYS A 22 -10.74 -12.96 -12.65
CA LYS A 22 -10.12 -14.16 -12.11
C LYS A 22 -11.18 -15.11 -11.59
N GLU A 23 -10.88 -16.40 -11.68
CA GLU A 23 -11.69 -17.48 -11.14
C GLU A 23 -10.81 -18.44 -10.32
N TYR A 24 -11.38 -18.99 -9.25
CA TYR A 24 -10.77 -20.04 -8.44
C TYR A 24 -11.86 -20.95 -7.85
N THR A 25 -11.69 -22.26 -7.97
CA THR A 25 -12.61 -23.26 -7.40
C THR A 25 -11.98 -23.96 -6.21
N HIS A 26 -12.69 -23.97 -5.08
CA HIS A 26 -12.24 -24.62 -3.86
C HIS A 26 -13.42 -25.17 -3.06
N ARG A 27 -13.28 -26.42 -2.57
CA ARG A 27 -14.26 -27.08 -1.69
C ARG A 27 -15.72 -27.00 -2.16
N GLY A 28 -15.96 -27.13 -3.48
CA GLY A 28 -17.31 -27.13 -4.07
C GLY A 28 -17.89 -25.74 -4.31
N LYS A 29 -17.13 -24.68 -4.07
CA LYS A 29 -17.45 -23.30 -4.43
C LYS A 29 -16.54 -22.83 -5.57
N THR A 30 -17.11 -22.04 -6.48
CA THR A 30 -16.34 -21.28 -7.47
C THR A 30 -16.44 -19.80 -7.13
N TYR A 31 -15.28 -19.18 -6.94
CA TYR A 31 -15.12 -17.77 -6.67
C TYR A 31 -14.68 -17.07 -7.94
N GLN A 32 -15.38 -16.02 -8.32
CA GLN A 32 -15.01 -15.16 -9.44
C GLN A 32 -14.89 -13.72 -8.94
N VAL A 33 -13.84 -13.02 -9.31
CA VAL A 33 -13.73 -11.58 -9.10
C VAL A 33 -13.82 -10.86 -10.42
N GLY A 34 -14.51 -9.72 -10.42
CA GLY A 34 -14.77 -8.95 -11.61
C GLY A 34 -15.58 -7.71 -11.30
N ARG A 35 -16.08 -7.07 -12.35
CA ARG A 35 -16.99 -5.92 -12.26
C ARG A 35 -18.32 -6.27 -12.92
N LEU A 36 -19.42 -5.89 -12.27
CA LEU A 36 -20.74 -5.96 -12.89
C LEU A 36 -20.81 -4.95 -14.04
N LEU A 37 -21.43 -5.33 -15.16
CA LEU A 37 -21.70 -4.39 -16.24
C LEU A 37 -23.11 -3.81 -16.05
N LEU A 38 -23.20 -2.51 -15.80
CA LEU A 38 -24.46 -1.81 -15.65
C LEU A 38 -25.15 -1.62 -17.01
N LYS A 39 -26.46 -1.39 -16.99
CA LYS A 39 -27.30 -1.29 -18.21
C LYS A 39 -26.89 -0.15 -19.16
N ASP A 40 -26.16 0.83 -18.67
CA ASP A 40 -25.62 1.97 -19.41
C ASP A 40 -24.18 1.73 -19.90
N PHE A 41 -23.69 0.49 -19.87
CA PHE A 41 -22.32 0.10 -20.21
C PHE A 41 -21.23 0.73 -19.34
N LYS A 42 -21.62 1.24 -18.16
CA LYS A 42 -20.66 1.58 -17.12
C LYS A 42 -20.31 0.32 -16.33
N TYR A 43 -19.06 0.23 -15.92
CA TYR A 43 -18.69 -0.77 -14.93
C TYR A 43 -19.35 -0.41 -13.60
N GLY A 44 -19.71 -1.43 -12.82
CA GLY A 44 -20.14 -1.34 -11.44
C GLY A 44 -18.97 -1.56 -10.50
N SER A 45 -19.26 -1.67 -9.20
CA SER A 45 -18.24 -1.93 -8.18
C SER A 45 -17.50 -3.25 -8.43
N LEU A 46 -16.25 -3.31 -7.94
CA LEU A 46 -15.57 -4.58 -7.76
C LEU A 46 -16.48 -5.53 -6.98
N THR A 47 -16.64 -6.75 -7.48
CA THR A 47 -17.59 -7.72 -6.94
C THR A 47 -16.95 -9.10 -6.89
N LEU A 48 -17.14 -9.79 -5.77
CA LEU A 48 -16.86 -11.20 -5.58
C LEU A 48 -18.16 -11.97 -5.84
N ARG A 49 -18.16 -12.79 -6.88
CA ARG A 49 -19.23 -13.73 -7.18
C ARG A 49 -18.86 -15.10 -6.61
N VAL A 50 -19.75 -15.63 -5.77
CA VAL A 50 -19.65 -16.97 -5.20
C VAL A 50 -20.72 -17.85 -5.84
N ILE A 51 -20.29 -18.92 -6.50
CA ILE A 51 -21.15 -19.91 -7.14
C ILE A 51 -21.03 -21.21 -6.35
N GLU A 52 -22.14 -21.66 -5.79
CA GLU A 52 -22.23 -22.92 -5.05
C GLU A 52 -23.51 -23.64 -5.46
N LYS A 53 -23.35 -24.81 -6.11
CA LYS A 53 -24.47 -25.58 -6.68
C LYS A 53 -25.35 -24.70 -7.58
N ASP A 54 -26.63 -24.53 -7.22
CA ASP A 54 -27.62 -23.74 -7.95
C ASP A 54 -27.77 -22.31 -7.42
N THR A 55 -26.83 -21.85 -6.58
CA THR A 55 -26.86 -20.51 -5.99
C THR A 55 -25.70 -19.66 -6.50
N ILE A 56 -26.01 -18.40 -6.79
CA ILE A 56 -25.04 -17.35 -7.12
C ILE A 56 -25.26 -16.22 -6.13
N ARG A 57 -24.21 -15.82 -5.42
CA ARG A 57 -24.22 -14.67 -4.53
C ARG A 57 -23.14 -13.68 -4.94
N ASP A 58 -23.55 -12.45 -5.19
CA ASP A 58 -22.65 -11.35 -5.54
C ASP A 58 -22.41 -10.47 -4.31
N ILE A 59 -21.14 -10.20 -4.01
CA ILE A 59 -20.69 -9.45 -2.84
C ILE A 59 -19.90 -8.24 -3.35
N PRO A 60 -20.49 -7.04 -3.32
CA PRO A 60 -19.83 -5.84 -3.81
C PRO A 60 -18.82 -5.30 -2.79
N ALA A 61 -17.80 -4.59 -3.26
CA ALA A 61 -16.88 -3.86 -2.40
C ALA A 61 -17.63 -2.77 -1.58
N PRO A 62 -17.24 -2.51 -0.31
CA PRO A 62 -18.00 -1.64 0.60
C PRO A 62 -18.22 -0.19 0.13
N MET A 63 -17.28 0.39 -0.63
CA MET A 63 -17.39 1.71 -1.26
C MET A 63 -16.53 1.79 -2.52
N ASP A 64 -17.16 1.82 -3.71
CA ASP A 64 -16.48 2.00 -4.99
C ASP A 64 -17.03 3.21 -5.77
N GLU A 65 -16.57 4.41 -5.42
CA GLU A 65 -17.07 5.69 -5.95
C GLU A 65 -16.67 5.95 -7.42
N TYR A 66 -15.75 5.17 -7.98
CA TYR A 66 -15.23 5.34 -9.36
C TYR A 66 -15.15 3.98 -10.06
N PRO A 67 -16.29 3.46 -10.54
CA PRO A 67 -16.32 2.13 -11.12
C PRO A 67 -15.71 2.09 -12.54
N ASP A 68 -15.43 3.25 -13.15
CA ASP A 68 -14.81 3.38 -14.47
C ASP A 68 -13.28 3.11 -14.48
N LEU A 69 -12.70 2.68 -13.35
CA LEU A 69 -11.29 2.32 -13.27
C LEU A 69 -11.07 0.89 -13.77
N GLU A 70 -10.21 0.75 -14.78
CA GLU A 70 -9.80 -0.55 -15.31
C GLU A 70 -9.03 -1.36 -14.24
N MET A 71 -9.42 -2.63 -14.09
CA MET A 71 -8.69 -3.60 -13.28
C MET A 71 -7.38 -3.95 -14.00
N SER A 72 -6.27 -3.42 -13.50
CA SER A 72 -4.97 -3.63 -14.11
C SER A 72 -4.43 -5.04 -13.89
N ARG A 73 -4.77 -5.66 -12.75
CA ARG A 73 -4.33 -7.00 -12.39
C ARG A 73 -5.24 -7.66 -11.37
N SER A 74 -5.39 -8.98 -11.51
CA SER A 74 -5.98 -9.84 -10.48
C SER A 74 -5.18 -11.14 -10.35
N ASP A 75 -4.59 -11.38 -9.18
CA ASP A 75 -3.85 -12.60 -8.88
C ASP A 75 -4.53 -13.40 -7.77
N LEU A 76 -4.34 -14.71 -7.80
CA LEU A 76 -4.61 -15.56 -6.64
C LEU A 76 -3.34 -15.61 -5.78
N ILE A 77 -3.45 -15.20 -4.52
CA ILE A 77 -2.36 -15.22 -3.53
C ILE A 77 -2.80 -15.99 -2.28
N GLN A 78 -1.84 -16.31 -1.41
CA GLN A 78 -2.12 -16.84 -0.08
C GLN A 78 -1.66 -15.83 0.97
N LEU A 79 -2.54 -15.49 1.91
CA LEU A 79 -2.23 -14.70 3.10
C LEU A 79 -2.66 -15.47 4.33
N HIS A 80 -1.79 -15.58 5.34
CA HIS A 80 -2.04 -16.35 6.55
C HIS A 80 -2.50 -17.81 6.29
N GLY A 81 -2.12 -18.40 5.15
CA GLY A 81 -2.54 -19.75 4.75
C GLY A 81 -3.92 -19.84 4.09
N HIS A 82 -4.61 -18.70 3.88
CA HIS A 82 -5.92 -18.60 3.25
C HIS A 82 -5.83 -18.01 1.85
N PRO A 83 -6.68 -18.43 0.90
CA PRO A 83 -6.65 -17.92 -0.47
C PRO A 83 -7.33 -16.56 -0.60
N PHE A 84 -6.68 -15.63 -1.30
CA PHE A 84 -7.20 -14.31 -1.62
C PHE A 84 -7.10 -14.03 -3.11
N PHE A 85 -8.05 -13.27 -3.67
CA PHE A 85 -7.73 -12.49 -4.87
C PHE A 85 -7.08 -11.16 -4.46
N PHE A 86 -5.91 -10.89 -5.03
CA PHE A 86 -5.21 -9.60 -4.95
C PHE A 86 -5.55 -8.80 -6.20
N VAL A 87 -6.34 -7.74 -6.03
CA VAL A 87 -6.84 -6.93 -7.14
C VAL A 87 -6.17 -5.56 -7.11
N ILE A 88 -5.54 -5.18 -8.22
CA ILE A 88 -4.96 -3.86 -8.41
C ILE A 88 -5.81 -3.08 -9.42
N ASP A 89 -6.38 -1.99 -8.94
CA ASP A 89 -7.00 -0.95 -9.76
C ASP A 89 -6.08 0.27 -9.82
N ARG A 90 -6.35 1.17 -10.78
CA ARG A 90 -5.54 2.36 -11.06
C ARG A 90 -4.94 3.08 -9.84
N TYR A 91 -5.76 3.32 -8.82
CA TYR A 91 -5.39 4.09 -7.62
C TYR A 91 -5.48 3.30 -6.32
N ARG A 92 -5.80 2.01 -6.37
CA ARG A 92 -6.13 1.25 -5.16
C ARG A 92 -5.94 -0.24 -5.31
N VAL A 93 -5.83 -0.89 -4.17
CA VAL A 93 -5.74 -2.34 -4.03
C VAL A 93 -6.93 -2.84 -3.23
N TYR A 94 -7.39 -4.03 -3.57
CA TYR A 94 -8.35 -4.78 -2.77
C TYR A 94 -7.80 -6.18 -2.45
N LEU A 95 -8.10 -6.63 -1.23
CA LEU A 95 -7.91 -8.00 -0.80
C LEU A 95 -9.28 -8.66 -0.73
N VAL A 96 -9.49 -9.68 -1.57
CA VAL A 96 -10.74 -10.43 -1.62
C VAL A 96 -10.51 -11.76 -0.91
N ASP A 97 -10.97 -11.85 0.33
CA ASP A 97 -10.92 -13.05 1.15
C ASP A 97 -11.96 -14.06 0.65
N LEU A 98 -11.48 -15.20 0.13
CA LEU A 98 -12.36 -16.21 -0.44
C LEU A 98 -12.98 -17.12 0.63
N GLU A 99 -12.33 -17.27 1.78
CA GLU A 99 -12.83 -18.12 2.86
C GLU A 99 -13.92 -17.41 3.65
N ASN A 100 -13.68 -16.14 3.98
CA ASN A 100 -14.66 -15.28 4.67
C ASN A 100 -15.62 -14.58 3.71
N GLU A 101 -15.45 -14.77 2.39
CA GLU A 101 -16.32 -14.24 1.34
C GLU A 101 -16.50 -12.72 1.45
N LYS A 102 -15.37 -12.01 1.58
CA LYS A 102 -15.32 -10.60 1.91
C LYS A 102 -14.34 -9.85 1.02
N ILE A 103 -14.65 -8.60 0.73
CA ILE A 103 -13.73 -7.67 0.07
C ILE A 103 -13.29 -6.64 1.11
N SER A 104 -11.99 -6.39 1.20
CA SER A 104 -11.46 -5.33 2.06
C SER A 104 -12.03 -3.96 1.70
N ALA A 105 -11.99 -3.02 2.63
CA ALA A 105 -12.07 -1.61 2.27
C ALA A 105 -10.92 -1.23 1.33
N ARG A 106 -11.06 -0.09 0.64
CA ARG A 106 -10.08 0.35 -0.36
C ARG A 106 -8.71 0.58 0.30
N ILE A 107 -7.67 -0.01 -0.27
CA ILE A 107 -6.29 0.29 0.12
C ILE A 107 -5.73 1.28 -0.88
N GLN A 108 -5.72 2.56 -0.49
CA GLN A 108 -5.33 3.68 -1.35
C GLN A 108 -4.42 4.62 -0.55
N PRO A 109 -3.14 4.79 -0.92
CA PRO A 109 -2.14 5.51 -0.15
C PRO A 109 -2.41 7.02 -0.23
N GLY A 110 -3.07 7.61 0.75
CA GLY A 110 -3.66 8.96 0.67
C GLY A 110 -3.14 9.95 1.71
N LEU A 111 -2.19 9.55 2.56
CA LEU A 111 -1.58 10.47 3.52
C LEU A 111 -0.71 11.51 2.79
N GLY A 112 -1.27 12.71 2.61
CA GLY A 112 -0.56 13.95 2.26
C GLY A 112 0.13 13.98 0.89
N VAL A 113 -0.54 13.57 -0.20
CA VAL A 113 -0.11 13.90 -1.57
C VAL A 113 -1.29 13.82 -2.53
N GLU A 114 -1.20 14.61 -3.60
CA GLU A 114 -2.04 14.46 -4.79
C GLU A 114 -1.41 13.45 -5.75
N TYR A 115 -2.24 12.59 -6.36
CA TYR A 115 -1.78 11.54 -7.26
C TYR A 115 -1.54 12.04 -8.68
N GLY A 116 -0.60 11.40 -9.37
CA GLY A 116 -0.61 11.36 -10.83
C GLY A 116 -1.62 10.33 -11.34
N ASP A 117 -2.06 10.51 -12.59
CA ASP A 117 -2.78 9.49 -13.37
C ASP A 117 -1.95 8.18 -13.36
N ASP A 118 -2.51 7.05 -12.90
CA ASP A 118 -1.85 5.72 -12.74
C ASP A 118 -0.94 5.48 -11.51
N SER A 119 -1.25 6.09 -10.36
CA SER A 119 -0.37 5.97 -9.18
C SER A 119 -0.07 4.53 -8.74
N ILE A 120 -1.03 3.60 -8.75
CA ILE A 120 -0.81 2.22 -8.29
C ILE A 120 -0.74 1.19 -9.42
N SER A 121 -1.58 1.31 -10.46
CA SER A 121 -1.57 0.36 -11.59
C SER A 121 -0.20 0.21 -12.26
N GLY A 122 0.64 1.25 -12.25
CA GLY A 122 2.02 1.20 -12.74
C GLY A 122 2.96 0.30 -11.92
N THR A 123 2.51 -0.28 -10.81
CA THR A 123 3.36 -0.93 -9.80
C THR A 123 3.07 -2.42 -9.66
N VAL A 124 2.64 -3.04 -10.76
CA VAL A 124 2.25 -4.44 -10.89
C VAL A 124 3.18 -5.44 -10.15
N SER A 125 4.47 -5.15 -9.99
CA SER A 125 5.46 -5.99 -9.28
C SER A 125 5.98 -5.43 -7.94
N GLY A 126 5.41 -4.34 -7.45
CA GLY A 126 5.95 -3.52 -6.38
C GLY A 126 5.42 -3.84 -4.99
N PHE A 127 4.49 -4.78 -4.90
CA PHE A 127 3.83 -5.16 -3.66
C PHE A 127 4.58 -6.25 -2.92
N GLN A 128 4.53 -6.16 -1.60
CA GLN A 128 5.06 -7.17 -0.69
C GLN A 128 4.18 -7.23 0.56
N PHE A 129 4.08 -8.43 1.12
CA PHE A 129 3.47 -8.68 2.42
C PHE A 129 4.56 -8.86 3.47
N PHE A 130 4.32 -8.39 4.70
CA PHE A 130 5.32 -8.37 5.77
C PHE A 130 4.71 -8.68 7.14
N ASP A 131 5.57 -9.11 8.08
CA ASP A 131 5.23 -9.55 9.46
C ASP A 131 4.07 -10.56 9.51
N GLY A 132 4.24 -11.66 8.77
CA GLY A 132 3.24 -12.71 8.68
C GLY A 132 1.96 -12.23 8.02
N ASP A 133 2.06 -11.42 6.96
CA ASP A 133 0.98 -10.88 6.13
C ASP A 133 0.10 -9.78 6.75
N ASN A 134 0.46 -9.28 7.94
CA ASN A 134 -0.26 -8.18 8.59
C ASN A 134 -0.04 -6.81 7.94
N TYR A 135 0.99 -6.66 7.12
CA TYR A 135 1.29 -5.41 6.42
C TYR A 135 1.39 -5.62 4.92
N LEU A 136 0.83 -4.66 4.17
CA LEU A 136 1.03 -4.53 2.73
C LEU A 136 1.89 -3.31 2.46
N LEU A 137 3.08 -3.53 1.90
CA LEU A 137 3.84 -2.44 1.29
C LEU A 137 3.62 -2.45 -0.21
N GLY A 138 3.58 -1.25 -0.76
CA GLY A 138 3.55 -1.03 -2.19
C GLY A 138 4.37 0.19 -2.55
N ILE A 139 4.49 0.41 -3.84
CA ILE A 139 5.06 1.62 -4.40
C ILE A 139 3.99 2.27 -5.25
N ALA A 140 4.04 3.58 -5.39
CA ALA A 140 3.16 4.33 -6.27
C ALA A 140 3.89 5.47 -6.97
N VAL A 141 3.50 5.75 -8.23
CA VAL A 141 4.08 6.82 -9.05
C VAL A 141 3.85 8.16 -8.36
N SER A 142 4.91 8.98 -8.28
CA SER A 142 4.94 10.28 -7.58
C SER A 142 4.68 10.22 -6.06
N TYR A 143 4.31 9.06 -5.53
CA TYR A 143 4.13 8.83 -4.10
C TYR A 143 5.40 8.26 -3.47
N GLY A 144 6.04 7.28 -4.10
CA GLY A 144 7.10 6.45 -3.51
C GLY A 144 6.54 5.22 -2.78
N VAL A 145 7.25 4.71 -1.78
CA VAL A 145 6.81 3.53 -1.02
C VAL A 145 5.75 3.91 0.01
N PHE A 146 4.70 3.10 0.12
CA PHE A 146 3.66 3.18 1.16
C PHE A 146 3.59 1.87 1.95
N CYS A 147 2.97 1.92 3.12
CA CYS A 147 2.76 0.75 3.98
C CYS A 147 1.40 0.86 4.65
N PHE A 148 0.62 -0.22 4.59
CA PHE A 148 -0.66 -0.36 5.30
C PHE A 148 -0.55 -1.49 6.31
N ASN A 149 -1.10 -1.29 7.51
CA ASN A 149 -1.54 -2.40 8.33
C ASN A 149 -2.88 -2.89 7.76
N ILE A 150 -2.93 -4.17 7.40
CA ILE A 150 -4.07 -4.87 6.80
C ILE A 150 -4.61 -5.99 7.70
N SER A 151 -4.24 -5.99 8.98
CA SER A 151 -4.73 -6.96 9.98
C SER A 151 -6.25 -6.87 10.16
N ASP A 152 -6.83 -5.70 9.92
CA ASP A 152 -8.26 -5.50 9.80
C ASP A 152 -8.59 -5.08 8.35
N LEU A 153 -9.33 -5.94 7.64
CA LEU A 153 -9.72 -5.69 6.25
C LEU A 153 -10.87 -4.70 6.11
N ASP A 154 -11.64 -4.43 7.17
CA ASP A 154 -12.67 -3.37 7.16
C ASP A 154 -12.05 -1.98 7.25
N GLU A 155 -10.95 -1.87 8.00
CA GLU A 155 -10.25 -0.60 8.23
C GLU A 155 -8.73 -0.71 8.00
N PRO A 156 -8.27 -1.01 6.76
CA PRO A 156 -6.85 -0.98 6.43
C PRO A 156 -6.27 0.40 6.72
N LYS A 157 -5.19 0.44 7.51
CA LYS A 157 -4.63 1.69 8.03
C LYS A 157 -3.29 2.00 7.39
N GLU A 158 -3.21 3.11 6.65
CA GLU A 158 -1.93 3.60 6.16
C GLU A 158 -1.06 4.07 7.33
N LEU A 159 0.21 3.65 7.32
CA LEU A 159 1.17 4.03 8.34
C LEU A 159 1.78 5.40 8.07
N SER A 160 2.12 6.11 9.15
CA SER A 160 2.85 7.38 9.04
C SER A 160 4.22 7.15 8.43
N ARG A 161 4.52 7.87 7.35
CA ARG A 161 5.73 7.72 6.56
C ARG A 161 6.67 8.91 6.72
N TYR A 162 7.97 8.63 6.74
CA TYR A 162 9.04 9.60 6.79
C TYR A 162 10.11 9.25 5.76
N THR A 163 10.61 10.24 5.04
CA THR A 163 11.69 10.07 4.06
C THR A 163 12.57 11.31 4.00
N GLY A 164 13.83 11.14 3.65
CA GLY A 164 14.79 12.24 3.53
C GLY A 164 14.73 12.98 2.19
N HIS A 165 13.82 12.59 1.28
CA HIS A 165 13.70 13.19 -0.05
C HIS A 165 12.30 12.97 -0.64
N TYR A 166 11.73 13.97 -1.32
CA TYR A 166 10.39 13.87 -1.93
C TYR A 166 10.34 12.99 -3.17
N GLY A 167 11.28 13.16 -4.09
CA GLY A 167 11.39 12.29 -5.26
C GLY A 167 11.82 10.88 -4.88
N ASP A 168 11.19 9.86 -5.44
CA ASP A 168 11.63 8.49 -5.29
C ASP A 168 12.92 8.24 -6.09
N ARG A 169 14.03 8.10 -5.36
CA ARG A 169 15.37 7.84 -5.89
C ARG A 169 16.00 6.62 -5.21
N GLY A 170 15.19 5.72 -4.65
CA GLY A 170 15.66 4.53 -3.93
C GLY A 170 16.13 4.81 -2.50
N GLN A 171 15.78 5.98 -1.94
CA GLN A 171 16.05 6.28 -0.54
C GLN A 171 15.18 5.41 0.40
N PRO A 172 15.63 5.23 1.65
CA PRO A 172 14.79 4.67 2.70
C PRO A 172 13.51 5.46 2.96
N TYR A 173 12.45 4.70 3.23
CA TYR A 173 11.19 5.15 3.79
C TYR A 173 11.02 4.49 5.15
N PHE A 174 10.86 5.31 6.17
CA PHE A 174 10.59 4.88 7.54
C PHE A 174 9.09 4.97 7.81
N PHE A 175 8.51 3.89 8.33
CA PHE A 175 7.10 3.79 8.71
C PHE A 175 6.98 3.62 10.20
N LEU A 176 6.08 4.41 10.81
CA LEU A 176 5.82 4.38 12.24
C LEU A 176 4.37 3.95 12.50
N GLU A 177 4.22 2.95 13.35
CA GLU A 177 2.92 2.51 13.84
C GLU A 177 2.89 2.59 15.36
N GLN A 178 1.73 3.02 15.89
CA GLN A 178 1.43 2.97 17.32
C GLN A 178 0.60 1.73 17.62
N ASN A 179 1.10 0.89 18.54
CA ASN A 179 0.41 -0.27 19.07
C ASN A 179 -0.71 0.14 20.04
N ALA A 180 -1.62 -0.79 20.33
CA ALA A 180 -2.75 -0.55 21.25
C ALA A 180 -2.32 -0.20 22.68
N ASP A 181 -1.16 -0.68 23.14
CA ASP A 181 -0.58 -0.38 24.44
C ASP A 181 0.17 0.97 24.47
N GLY A 182 0.17 1.70 23.36
CA GLY A 182 0.86 2.97 23.18
C GLY A 182 2.35 2.87 22.90
N SER A 183 2.92 1.66 22.77
CA SER A 183 4.26 1.45 22.24
C SER A 183 4.30 1.66 20.72
N TYR A 184 5.50 1.70 20.14
CA TYR A 184 5.69 1.97 18.71
C TYR A 184 6.52 0.91 18.01
N ASN A 185 6.09 0.57 16.79
CA ASN A 185 6.86 -0.20 15.84
C ASN A 185 7.44 0.73 14.77
N GLY A 186 8.73 0.57 14.51
CA GLY A 186 9.46 1.31 13.49
C GLY A 186 9.93 0.38 12.39
N MET A 187 9.43 0.56 11.18
CA MET A 187 9.74 -0.25 10.01
C MET A 187 10.48 0.58 8.98
N VAL A 188 11.34 -0.05 8.18
CA VAL A 188 12.01 0.58 7.05
C VAL A 188 11.93 -0.29 5.82
N SER A 189 11.70 0.36 4.68
CA SER A 189 11.83 -0.23 3.35
C SER A 189 12.37 0.83 2.38
N ARG A 190 12.60 0.47 1.13
CA ARG A 190 13.01 1.37 0.05
C ARG A 190 12.58 0.80 -1.29
N SER A 191 12.53 1.65 -2.30
CA SER A 191 12.34 1.21 -3.67
C SER A 191 13.50 0.32 -4.12
N ASP A 192 13.19 -0.72 -4.90
CA ASP A 192 14.19 -1.58 -5.50
C ASP A 192 14.76 -0.90 -6.74
N THR A 193 15.96 -0.32 -6.61
CA THR A 193 16.58 0.47 -7.68
C THR A 193 16.95 -0.33 -8.92
N MET A 194 16.91 -1.67 -8.84
CA MET A 194 17.15 -2.57 -9.96
C MET A 194 15.89 -2.82 -10.80
N LYS A 195 14.70 -2.55 -10.26
CA LYS A 195 13.41 -2.75 -10.92
C LYS A 195 12.85 -1.40 -11.35
N LYS A 196 13.17 -0.98 -12.57
CA LYS A 196 12.71 0.28 -13.16
C LYS A 196 11.56 0.03 -14.12
N SER A 197 10.68 1.03 -14.26
CA SER A 197 9.66 1.03 -15.30
C SER A 197 10.30 1.29 -16.66
N ASP A 198 9.88 0.50 -17.65
CA ASP A 198 10.25 0.73 -19.05
C ASP A 198 9.43 1.87 -19.68
N TYR A 199 8.32 2.27 -19.04
CA TYR A 199 7.34 3.21 -19.59
C TYR A 199 7.29 4.55 -18.85
N VAL A 200 7.66 4.56 -17.57
CA VAL A 200 7.66 5.76 -16.72
C VAL A 200 9.10 6.08 -16.32
N SER A 201 9.63 7.17 -16.87
CA SER A 201 11.00 7.60 -16.60
C SER A 201 11.23 7.87 -15.11
N ASN A 202 12.37 7.41 -14.60
CA ASN A 202 12.79 7.56 -13.20
C ASN A 202 11.82 6.95 -12.17
N PHE A 203 11.03 5.96 -12.57
CA PHE A 203 10.11 5.26 -11.68
C PHE A 203 10.58 3.83 -11.38
N TYR A 204 10.47 3.41 -10.11
CA TYR A 204 10.76 2.05 -9.68
C TYR A 204 9.49 1.25 -9.54
N THR A 205 9.50 0.00 -10.02
CA THR A 205 8.35 -0.92 -10.03
C THR A 205 8.44 -1.97 -8.93
N GLY A 206 9.43 -1.86 -8.05
CA GLY A 206 9.75 -2.83 -7.01
C GLY A 206 10.01 -2.16 -5.67
N THR A 207 9.80 -2.92 -4.60
CA THR A 207 10.20 -2.55 -3.24
C THR A 207 11.16 -3.60 -2.68
N GLN A 208 12.12 -3.16 -1.85
CA GLN A 208 12.95 -4.07 -1.08
C GLN A 208 12.22 -4.56 0.16
N GLN A 209 12.60 -5.74 0.65
CA GLN A 209 12.00 -6.34 1.84
C GLN A 209 12.00 -5.36 3.01
N ALA A 210 10.83 -5.16 3.63
CA ALA A 210 10.70 -4.38 4.84
C ALA A 210 11.40 -5.05 6.03
N THR A 211 11.93 -4.25 6.94
CA THR A 211 12.54 -4.72 8.19
C THR A 211 12.15 -3.83 9.36
N TYR A 212 12.09 -4.41 10.57
CA TYR A 212 11.95 -3.63 11.79
C TYR A 212 13.28 -2.98 12.18
N LEU A 213 13.26 -1.67 12.41
CA LEU A 213 14.33 -0.97 13.14
C LEU A 213 14.14 -1.12 14.65
N PHE A 214 12.90 -1.22 15.10
CA PHE A 214 12.52 -1.50 16.49
C PHE A 214 11.07 -1.99 16.55
N ARG A 215 10.75 -2.76 17.61
CA ARG A 215 9.40 -3.21 17.96
C ARG A 215 9.08 -2.82 19.40
N ASP A 216 7.79 -2.59 19.66
CA ASP A 216 7.23 -2.39 21.00
C ASP A 216 7.99 -1.35 21.83
N ALA A 217 8.45 -0.28 21.19
CA ALA A 217 9.28 0.74 21.82
C ALA A 217 8.42 1.85 22.45
N HIS A 218 8.62 2.13 23.74
CA HIS A 218 7.95 3.23 24.42
C HIS A 218 8.66 4.56 24.15
N LEU A 219 8.34 5.14 23.00
CA LEU A 219 8.94 6.37 22.51
C LEU A 219 7.97 7.55 22.62
N MET A 220 8.51 8.72 22.90
CA MET A 220 7.82 9.98 22.65
C MET A 220 7.93 10.26 21.15
N PRO A 221 6.81 10.32 20.41
CA PRO A 221 6.82 10.65 18.99
C PRO A 221 7.31 12.09 18.77
N PRO A 222 7.81 12.44 17.57
CA PRO A 222 8.22 13.80 17.26
C PRO A 222 7.06 14.79 17.50
N SER A 223 7.38 15.95 18.09
CA SER A 223 6.44 17.06 18.25
C SER A 223 6.18 17.70 16.88
N GLY A 224 5.20 17.16 16.16
CA GLY A 224 4.90 17.52 14.79
C GLY A 224 4.39 16.29 14.05
N THR A 225 3.08 16.23 13.84
CA THR A 225 2.44 15.20 13.02
C THR A 225 2.92 15.37 11.59
N TYR A 226 3.65 14.36 11.10
CA TYR A 226 3.75 14.07 9.67
C TYR A 226 4.46 15.14 8.81
N ILE A 227 5.58 14.80 8.17
CA ILE A 227 6.03 15.57 7.00
C ILE A 227 5.03 15.23 5.91
N ASN A 228 4.00 16.06 5.76
CA ASN A 228 3.10 16.00 4.62
C ASN A 228 3.93 16.35 3.38
N PRO A 229 4.08 15.45 2.39
CA PRO A 229 4.83 15.78 1.17
C PRO A 229 4.26 16.92 0.32
N VAL A 230 3.06 17.43 0.65
CA VAL A 230 2.51 18.69 0.10
C VAL A 230 2.96 19.93 0.86
N ASN A 231 3.43 19.79 2.11
CA ASN A 231 3.92 20.92 2.87
C ASN A 231 5.37 21.22 2.47
N ASP A 232 5.64 22.46 2.09
CA ASP A 232 6.88 22.99 1.52
C ASP A 232 8.08 23.00 2.51
N GLU A 233 8.07 22.16 3.55
CA GLU A 233 9.22 21.96 4.43
C GLU A 233 10.19 20.98 3.78
N THR A 234 11.46 21.35 3.67
CA THR A 234 12.50 20.43 3.19
C THR A 234 12.50 19.15 4.04
N PRO A 235 12.45 17.94 3.43
CA PRO A 235 12.48 16.70 4.18
C PRO A 235 13.71 16.65 5.07
N LYS A 236 13.52 16.36 6.36
CA LYS A 236 14.64 16.21 7.29
C LYS A 236 15.39 14.92 6.96
N SER A 237 16.71 14.94 7.09
CA SER A 237 17.55 13.75 6.88
C SER A 237 17.40 12.69 7.99
N PHE A 238 16.68 13.00 9.07
CA PHE A 238 16.45 12.09 10.19
C PHE A 238 15.13 12.38 10.93
N VAL A 239 14.65 11.39 11.68
CA VAL A 239 13.54 11.53 12.65
C VAL A 239 14.10 11.36 14.06
N LEU A 240 13.69 12.24 14.98
CA LEU A 240 14.12 12.22 16.38
C LEU A 240 12.98 11.79 17.29
N PHE A 241 13.25 10.75 18.08
CA PHE A 241 12.41 10.23 19.14
C PHE A 241 13.13 10.36 20.48
N TYR A 242 12.36 10.30 21.56
CA TYR A 242 12.92 10.20 22.90
C TYR A 242 12.29 9.04 23.66
N GLU A 243 13.13 8.12 24.12
CA GLU A 243 12.73 7.10 25.08
C GLU A 243 12.70 7.72 26.49
N LYS A 244 11.65 7.42 27.26
CA LYS A 244 11.53 7.88 28.65
C LYS A 244 12.30 6.92 29.56
N GLY A 245 13.48 7.33 30.01
CA GLY A 245 14.27 6.58 30.98
C GLY A 245 13.62 6.54 32.36
N THR A 246 14.05 5.58 33.19
CA THR A 246 13.53 5.30 34.54
C THR A 246 13.56 6.49 35.49
N ASN A 247 14.49 7.44 35.30
CA ASN A 247 14.62 8.65 36.12
C ASN A 247 14.02 9.90 35.45
N GLY A 248 13.14 9.75 34.47
CA GLY A 248 12.61 10.86 33.67
C GLY A 248 13.60 11.44 32.65
N LYS A 249 14.82 10.91 32.57
CA LYS A 249 15.83 11.28 31.57
C LYS A 249 15.33 10.87 30.18
N LYS A 250 15.33 11.80 29.22
CA LYS A 250 15.05 11.52 27.82
C LYS A 250 16.31 10.97 27.15
N ILE A 251 16.21 9.79 26.53
CA ILE A 251 17.29 9.17 25.78
C ILE A 251 16.96 9.33 24.29
N PRO A 252 17.80 10.03 23.50
CA PRO A 252 17.50 10.26 22.10
C PRO A 252 17.64 8.98 21.27
N TRP A 253 16.69 8.79 20.36
CA TRP A 253 16.71 7.79 19.30
C TRP A 253 16.57 8.52 17.98
N VAL A 254 17.51 8.32 17.08
CA VAL A 254 17.56 8.96 15.76
C VAL A 254 17.36 7.88 14.70
N VAL A 255 16.35 8.06 13.86
CA VAL A 255 16.24 7.30 12.61
C VAL A 255 16.93 8.09 11.51
N ASP A 256 18.08 7.63 11.05
CA ASP A 256 18.82 8.22 9.93
C ASP A 256 18.13 7.80 8.62
N LEU A 257 17.41 8.73 7.99
CA LEU A 257 16.60 8.46 6.79
C LEU A 257 17.45 8.33 5.52
N LYS A 258 18.73 8.71 5.56
CA LYS A 258 19.66 8.47 4.46
C LYS A 258 20.15 7.02 4.47
N LYS A 259 20.36 6.47 5.67
CA LYS A 259 20.91 5.10 5.84
C LYS A 259 19.85 4.05 6.12
N GLY A 260 18.66 4.44 6.57
CA GLY A 260 17.60 3.53 6.98
C GLY A 260 18.00 2.73 8.23
N ILE A 261 18.61 3.40 9.21
CA ILE A 261 19.05 2.77 10.47
C ILE A 261 18.58 3.57 11.67
N VAL A 262 18.52 2.92 12.84
CA VAL A 262 18.29 3.57 14.13
C VAL A 262 19.60 3.72 14.90
N ILE A 263 19.82 4.91 15.46
CA ILE A 263 20.97 5.29 16.31
C ILE A 263 20.40 5.66 17.68
N LYS A 264 20.98 5.15 18.77
CA LYS A 264 20.43 5.30 20.13
C LYS A 264 21.46 5.87 21.11
N GLY A 265 20.99 6.50 22.18
CA GLY A 265 21.82 6.87 23.33
C GLY A 265 22.92 7.89 23.02
N GLU A 266 24.14 7.66 23.52
CA GLU A 266 25.27 8.58 23.31
C GLU A 266 25.63 8.76 21.83
N ALA A 267 25.54 7.71 21.02
CA ALA A 267 25.77 7.81 19.58
C ALA A 267 24.73 8.73 18.91
N ALA A 268 23.47 8.69 19.37
CA ALA A 268 22.43 9.58 18.87
C ALA A 268 22.69 11.03 19.29
N LYS A 269 23.20 11.28 20.50
CA LYS A 269 23.61 12.63 20.92
C LYS A 269 24.73 13.17 20.05
N HIS A 270 25.80 12.40 19.85
CA HIS A 270 26.89 12.81 18.96
C HIS A 270 26.44 13.03 17.52
N PHE A 271 25.46 12.27 17.04
CA PHE A 271 24.84 12.53 15.75
C PHE A 271 24.14 13.89 15.74
N LEU A 272 23.33 14.20 16.75
CA LEU A 272 22.62 15.47 16.86
C LEU A 272 23.57 16.67 16.99
N ASP A 273 24.63 16.56 17.79
CA ASP A 273 25.63 17.63 17.98
C ASP A 273 26.27 18.02 16.65
N LYS A 274 26.55 17.05 15.77
CA LYS A 274 27.09 17.28 14.43
C LYS A 274 26.09 17.93 13.46
N HIS A 275 24.79 17.73 13.68
CA HIS A 275 23.74 18.31 12.85
C HIS A 275 23.21 19.66 13.40
N GLN A 276 23.68 20.08 14.57
CA GLN A 276 23.41 21.40 15.17
C GLN A 276 24.53 22.42 14.91
N GLN A 277 25.63 22.02 14.27
CA GLN A 277 26.69 22.93 13.84
C GLN A 277 26.38 23.47 12.43
N PRO A 278 26.45 24.81 12.22
CA PRO A 278 26.15 25.45 10.94
C PRO A 278 27.12 25.07 9.82
#